data_AF-A0A4V2W933-F1
#
_entry.id   AF-A0A4V2W933-F1
#
_cell.length_a   1.000
_cell.length_b   1.000
_cell.length_c   1.000
_cell.angle_alpha   90.00
_cell.angle_beta   90.00
_cell.angle_gamma   90.00
#
_symmetry.space_group_name_H-M   'P 1'
#
loop_
_entity.id
_entity.type
_entity.pdbx_description
1 polymer ?
#
loop_
_entity_poly.entity_id
_entity_poly.type
_entity_poly.pdbx_seq_one_letter_code
_entity_poly.pdbx_strand_id
1 'polypeptide(L)'
;MNDFPLPGLFLILFLLILLSAFFSGSETALLTLNRYRLRHQADQGNRGARRARKLLDRPDRLIGLILLGNNFVNIMASSLATVIAIRLGGEAAIGIAAGLLTLVILIFAEVTPKTYATLHPERLAFPAAYVYGPLLKLLYPVVWLVNLFTNGLLRLMGIAPEDGGQGTALSREELRTVVSEAGAMIPERSRSMLLGILDLERATVEDIMIPRNEVDGIDIQDSAEEIIQAVRNTNYTRLPLYDGGIDNVIGVFHARNALHALLEKGLGKEHLRAIARQPYFVPEGTPLYQQLLNFQHTKQRVGLVVDEYGDFQGLITLADLLEEIVGEFTTDPSDSISEIQPAEDGSLLIDCGIGLRELNRVLRWELPTDGPKTLNGLILEYLETIPEPGTSLKLSGHPMEIIQTADNGVKTVRIIPRPTRRPRR
;
A
#
# COMPACT_ATOMS: atom_id res chain seq x y z
N MET A 1 -5.65 52.94 -36.31
CA MET A 1 -6.43 51.70 -36.57
C MET A 1 -7.56 51.90 -37.58
N ASN A 2 -8.04 53.12 -37.87
CA ASN A 2 -9.19 53.35 -38.79
C ASN A 2 -8.95 52.95 -40.26
N ASP A 3 -7.71 52.72 -40.69
CA ASP A 3 -7.38 52.33 -42.07
C ASP A 3 -7.14 50.83 -42.28
N PHE A 4 -7.26 50.00 -41.23
CA PHE A 4 -7.07 48.56 -41.39
C PHE A 4 -8.31 47.91 -42.03
N PRO A 5 -8.15 47.13 -43.12
CA PRO A 5 -9.28 46.54 -43.83
C PRO A 5 -9.99 45.50 -42.94
N LEU A 6 -11.34 45.48 -42.98
CA LEU A 6 -12.17 44.55 -42.22
C LEU A 6 -11.76 43.07 -42.40
N PRO A 7 -11.46 42.58 -43.62
CA PRO A 7 -10.93 41.21 -43.81
C PRO A 7 -9.66 40.93 -43.00
N GLY A 8 -8.77 41.93 -42.86
CA GLY A 8 -7.56 41.81 -42.06
C GLY A 8 -7.86 41.66 -40.57
N LEU A 9 -8.87 42.36 -40.04
CA LEU A 9 -9.30 42.21 -38.65
C LEU A 9 -9.89 40.82 -38.38
N PHE A 10 -10.70 40.30 -39.30
CA PHE A 10 -11.22 38.93 -39.19
C PHE A 10 -10.12 37.87 -39.27
N LEU A 11 -9.11 38.06 -40.12
CA LEU A 11 -7.97 37.15 -40.20
C LEU A 11 -7.17 37.13 -38.89
N ILE A 12 -6.91 38.31 -38.30
CA ILE A 12 -6.23 38.40 -37.00
C ILE A 12 -7.09 37.75 -35.90
N LEU A 13 -8.40 37.98 -35.89
CA LEU A 13 -9.31 37.35 -34.93
C LEU A 13 -9.27 35.82 -35.03
N PHE A 14 -9.30 35.29 -36.26
CA PHE A 14 -9.19 33.86 -36.51
C PHE A 14 -7.87 33.28 -36.00
N LEU A 15 -6.74 33.96 -36.26
CA LEU A 15 -5.43 33.56 -35.74
C LEU A 15 -5.37 33.58 -34.21
N LEU A 16 -6.00 34.57 -33.56
CA LEU A 16 -6.11 34.63 -32.11
C LEU A 16 -6.93 33.45 -31.56
N ILE A 17 -8.03 33.08 -32.19
CA ILE A 17 -8.83 31.91 -31.79
C ILE A 17 -8.01 30.62 -31.90
N LEU A 18 -7.25 30.44 -32.99
CA LEU A 18 -6.35 29.28 -33.13
C LEU A 18 -5.26 29.26 -32.07
N LEU A 19 -4.71 30.42 -31.73
CA LEU A 19 -3.68 30.53 -30.70
C LEU A 19 -4.25 30.21 -29.30
N SER A 20 -5.46 30.68 -28.98
CA SER A 20 -6.16 30.29 -27.75
C SER A 20 -6.44 28.79 -27.72
N ALA A 21 -6.91 28.21 -28.83
CA ALA A 21 -7.10 26.76 -28.97
C ALA A 21 -5.82 25.98 -28.69
N PHE A 22 -4.68 26.46 -29.19
CA PHE A 22 -3.37 25.88 -28.92
C PHE A 22 -3.00 25.95 -27.44
N PHE A 23 -3.12 27.13 -26.79
CA PHE A 23 -2.78 27.28 -25.37
C PHE A 23 -3.66 26.38 -24.49
N SER A 24 -4.97 26.44 -24.68
CA SER A 24 -5.98 25.66 -23.97
C SER A 24 -5.81 24.14 -24.17
N GLY A 25 -5.66 23.68 -25.41
CA GLY A 25 -5.45 22.27 -25.71
C GLY A 25 -4.12 21.72 -25.18
N SER A 26 -3.04 22.49 -25.32
CA SER A 26 -1.72 22.05 -24.84
C SER A 26 -1.58 22.06 -23.32
N GLU A 27 -2.31 22.93 -22.60
CA GLU A 27 -2.45 22.88 -21.14
C GLU A 27 -2.98 21.50 -20.71
N THR A 28 -4.16 21.13 -21.21
CA THR A 28 -4.78 19.83 -20.89
C THR A 28 -3.90 18.67 -21.34
N ALA A 29 -3.27 18.76 -22.50
CA ALA A 29 -2.37 17.73 -23.00
C ALA A 29 -1.19 17.51 -22.04
N LEU A 30 -0.53 18.59 -21.59
CA LEU A 30 0.64 18.52 -20.71
C LEU A 30 0.27 18.00 -19.31
N LEU A 31 -0.88 18.40 -18.78
CA LEU A 31 -1.35 17.97 -17.45
C LEU A 31 -1.86 16.52 -17.43
N THR A 32 -2.35 16.01 -18.56
CA THR A 32 -2.91 14.64 -18.67
C THR A 32 -1.85 13.61 -19.11
N LEU A 33 -0.60 14.03 -19.36
CA LEU A 33 0.48 13.10 -19.74
C LEU A 33 0.76 12.09 -18.62
N ASN A 34 0.77 10.79 -18.99
CA ASN A 34 1.22 9.75 -18.09
C ASN A 34 2.73 9.89 -17.82
N ARG A 35 3.10 10.16 -16.56
CA ARG A 35 4.49 10.42 -16.13
C ARG A 35 5.45 9.27 -16.48
N TYR A 36 5.00 8.02 -16.37
CA TYR A 36 5.82 6.85 -16.67
C TYR A 36 6.10 6.73 -18.17
N ARG A 37 5.07 6.86 -19.01
CA ARG A 37 5.22 6.82 -20.47
C ARG A 37 6.10 7.97 -20.98
N LEU A 38 5.91 9.18 -20.43
CA LEU A 38 6.74 10.34 -20.76
C LEU A 38 8.23 10.10 -20.46
N ARG A 39 8.54 9.53 -19.28
CA ARG A 39 9.91 9.21 -18.88
C ARG A 39 10.52 8.15 -19.81
N HIS A 40 9.79 7.06 -20.05
CA HIS A 40 10.21 5.99 -20.94
C HIS A 40 10.52 6.51 -22.37
N GLN A 41 9.62 7.30 -22.97
CA GLN A 41 9.86 7.86 -24.30
C GLN A 41 11.00 8.89 -24.33
N ALA A 42 11.18 9.67 -23.26
CA ALA A 42 12.31 10.59 -23.13
C ALA A 42 13.65 9.83 -23.06
N ASP A 43 13.69 8.72 -22.34
CA ASP A 43 14.88 7.89 -22.18
C ASP A 43 15.19 7.13 -23.50
N GLN A 44 14.16 6.71 -24.24
CA GLN A 44 14.26 6.18 -25.62
C GLN A 44 14.72 7.18 -26.69
N GLY A 45 14.96 8.45 -26.33
CA GLY A 45 15.53 9.44 -27.25
C GLY A 45 14.53 10.41 -27.89
N ASN A 46 13.25 10.36 -27.55
CA ASN A 46 12.28 11.32 -28.06
C ASN A 46 12.57 12.73 -27.50
N ARG A 47 13.00 13.64 -28.38
CA ARG A 47 13.37 15.02 -28.03
C ARG A 47 12.19 15.85 -27.52
N GLY A 48 10.98 15.60 -28.01
CA GLY A 48 9.76 16.28 -27.57
C GLY A 48 9.38 15.84 -26.16
N ALA A 49 9.43 14.53 -25.89
CA ALA A 49 9.22 13.97 -24.55
C ALA A 49 10.25 14.52 -23.54
N ARG A 50 11.54 14.62 -23.91
CA ARG A 50 12.56 15.23 -23.04
C ARG A 50 12.28 16.69 -22.68
N ARG A 51 11.78 17.49 -23.64
CA ARG A 51 11.42 18.89 -23.38
C ARG A 51 10.16 19.02 -22.55
N ALA A 52 9.13 18.22 -22.86
CA ALA A 52 7.91 18.18 -22.08
C ALA A 52 8.20 17.78 -20.62
N ARG A 53 9.07 16.78 -20.39
CA ARG A 53 9.54 16.41 -19.05
C ARG A 53 10.16 17.59 -18.31
N LYS A 54 11.10 18.30 -18.93
CA LYS A 54 11.74 19.48 -18.33
C LYS A 54 10.77 20.61 -17.99
N LEU A 55 9.72 20.80 -18.79
CA LEU A 55 8.68 21.80 -18.51
C LEU A 55 7.81 21.37 -17.32
N LEU A 56 7.50 20.08 -17.22
CA LEU A 56 6.69 19.49 -16.15
C LEU A 56 7.43 19.32 -14.82
N ASP A 57 8.77 19.45 -14.80
CA ASP A 57 9.56 19.50 -13.56
C ASP A 57 9.22 20.74 -12.71
N ARG A 58 8.67 21.79 -13.31
CA ARG A 58 8.22 23.02 -12.62
C ARG A 58 6.83 23.44 -13.13
N PRO A 59 5.77 22.70 -12.76
CA PRO A 59 4.44 22.89 -13.32
C PRO A 59 3.89 24.30 -13.08
N ASP A 60 4.19 24.93 -11.94
CA ASP A 60 3.69 26.28 -11.61
C ASP A 60 4.13 27.33 -12.65
N ARG A 61 5.36 27.22 -13.14
CA ARG A 61 5.91 28.13 -14.16
C ARG A 61 5.26 27.91 -15.51
N LEU A 62 5.00 26.64 -15.84
CA LEU A 62 4.37 26.24 -17.08
C LEU A 62 2.90 26.67 -17.10
N ILE A 63 2.15 26.37 -16.03
CA ILE A 63 0.75 26.76 -15.86
C ILE A 63 0.63 28.28 -15.91
N GLY A 64 1.47 29.00 -15.15
CA GLY A 64 1.48 30.46 -15.18
C GLY A 64 1.74 31.04 -16.57
N LEU A 65 2.66 30.45 -17.35
CA LEU A 65 2.93 30.86 -18.73
C LEU A 65 1.72 30.64 -19.65
N ILE A 66 1.12 29.45 -19.59
CA ILE A 66 0.02 29.07 -20.49
C ILE A 66 -1.22 29.90 -20.16
N LEU A 67 -1.55 30.08 -18.88
CA LEU A 67 -2.66 30.92 -18.44
C LEU A 67 -2.46 32.38 -18.86
N LEU A 68 -1.25 32.92 -18.70
CA LEU A 68 -0.93 34.28 -19.13
C LEU A 68 -1.11 34.44 -20.65
N GLY A 69 -0.59 33.50 -21.43
CA GLY A 69 -0.74 33.50 -22.89
C GLY A 69 -2.19 33.39 -23.33
N ASN A 70 -2.95 32.44 -22.77
CA ASN A 70 -4.35 32.22 -23.12
C ASN A 70 -5.22 33.44 -22.77
N ASN A 71 -5.06 33.99 -21.56
CA ASN A 71 -5.81 35.17 -21.13
C ASN A 71 -5.49 36.38 -21.99
N PHE A 72 -4.21 36.60 -22.32
CA PHE A 72 -3.80 37.69 -23.18
C PHE A 72 -4.47 37.59 -24.57
N VAL A 73 -4.43 36.41 -25.18
CA VAL A 73 -5.03 36.16 -26.49
C VAL A 73 -6.55 36.34 -26.48
N ASN A 74 -7.23 35.85 -25.44
CA ASN A 74 -8.69 35.99 -25.30
C ASN A 74 -9.13 37.44 -25.11
N ILE A 75 -8.39 38.21 -24.29
CA ILE A 75 -8.66 39.64 -24.10
C ILE A 75 -8.43 40.40 -25.41
N MET A 76 -7.35 40.10 -26.14
CA MET A 76 -7.11 40.69 -27.46
C MET A 76 -8.20 40.33 -28.47
N ALA A 77 -8.65 39.07 -28.51
CA ALA A 77 -9.72 38.62 -29.39
C ALA A 77 -11.03 39.35 -29.08
N SER A 78 -11.37 39.52 -27.79
CA SER A 78 -12.55 40.28 -27.34
C SER A 78 -12.48 41.76 -27.70
N SER A 79 -11.32 42.39 -27.48
CA SER A 79 -11.09 43.78 -27.89
C SER A 79 -11.22 43.95 -29.41
N LEU A 80 -10.64 43.03 -30.20
CA LEU A 80 -10.71 43.06 -31.65
C LEU A 80 -12.13 42.81 -32.18
N ALA A 81 -12.85 41.86 -31.58
CA ALA A 81 -14.25 41.60 -31.92
C ALA A 81 -15.13 42.81 -31.61
N THR A 82 -14.85 43.55 -30.53
CA THR A 82 -15.53 44.80 -30.22
C THR A 82 -15.30 45.85 -31.31
N VAL A 83 -14.05 46.01 -31.77
CA VAL A 83 -13.72 46.93 -32.89
C VAL A 83 -14.43 46.51 -34.18
N ILE A 84 -14.47 45.21 -34.49
CA ILE A 84 -15.18 44.67 -35.65
C ILE A 84 -16.68 44.95 -35.54
N ALA A 85 -17.27 44.75 -34.35
CA ALA A 85 -18.70 44.96 -34.10
C ALA A 85 -19.10 46.43 -34.35
N ILE A 86 -18.34 47.37 -33.78
CA ILE A 86 -18.57 48.81 -33.95
C ILE A 86 -18.55 49.20 -35.43
N ARG A 87 -17.64 48.62 -36.23
CA ARG A 87 -17.54 48.92 -37.67
C ARG A 87 -18.65 48.32 -38.52
N LEU A 88 -19.20 47.17 -38.13
CA LEU A 88 -20.21 46.48 -38.90
C LEU A 88 -21.64 46.94 -38.57
N GLY A 89 -21.92 47.23 -37.30
CA GLY A 89 -23.28 47.50 -36.83
C GLY A 89 -23.39 48.52 -35.71
N GLY A 90 -22.34 49.32 -35.46
CA GLY A 90 -22.33 50.34 -34.42
C GLY A 90 -22.37 49.78 -32.99
N GLU A 91 -22.73 50.62 -32.03
CA GLU A 91 -22.74 50.26 -30.60
C GLU A 91 -23.71 49.11 -30.27
N ALA A 92 -24.83 49.02 -30.99
CA ALA A 92 -25.83 47.98 -30.81
C ALA A 92 -25.30 46.56 -31.12
N ALA A 93 -24.28 46.44 -31.97
CA ALA A 93 -23.70 45.15 -32.34
C ALA A 93 -22.71 44.59 -31.31
N ILE A 94 -22.26 45.39 -30.33
CA ILE A 94 -21.22 45.00 -29.36
C ILE A 94 -21.68 43.80 -28.52
N GLY A 95 -22.91 43.85 -27.98
CA GLY A 95 -23.44 42.77 -27.14
C GLY A 95 -23.60 41.44 -27.89
N ILE A 96 -24.07 41.51 -29.14
CA ILE A 96 -24.22 40.34 -30.01
C ILE A 96 -22.85 39.75 -30.35
N ALA A 97 -21.88 40.59 -30.69
CA ALA A 97 -20.52 40.15 -31.01
C ALA A 97 -19.81 39.52 -29.80
N ALA A 98 -20.01 40.08 -28.59
CA ALA A 98 -19.47 39.51 -27.36
C ALA A 98 -20.07 38.11 -27.07
N GLY A 99 -21.39 37.96 -27.21
CA GLY A 99 -22.05 36.66 -27.05
C GLY A 99 -21.59 35.63 -28.08
N LEU A 100 -21.54 36.02 -29.36
CA LEU A 100 -21.07 35.16 -30.44
C LEU A 100 -19.61 34.75 -30.25
N LEU A 101 -18.73 35.69 -29.92
CA LEU A 101 -17.32 35.40 -29.66
C LEU A 101 -17.17 34.44 -28.48
N THR A 102 -17.94 34.63 -27.41
CA THR A 102 -17.91 33.73 -26.24
C THR A 102 -18.26 32.30 -26.65
N LEU A 103 -19.32 32.12 -27.45
CA LEU A 103 -19.70 30.80 -27.97
C LEU A 103 -18.60 30.19 -28.87
N VAL A 104 -18.00 31.01 -29.74
CA VAL A 104 -16.91 30.58 -30.63
C VAL A 104 -15.67 30.15 -29.84
N ILE A 105 -15.23 30.95 -28.86
CA ILE A 105 -14.09 30.61 -28.00
C ILE A 105 -14.41 29.35 -27.20
N LEU A 106 -15.60 29.26 -26.58
CA LEU A 106 -16.00 28.10 -25.79
C LEU A 106 -15.94 26.81 -26.61
N ILE A 107 -16.48 26.80 -27.83
CA ILE A 107 -16.52 25.58 -28.66
C ILE A 107 -15.15 25.28 -29.26
N PHE A 108 -14.55 26.26 -29.95
CA PHE A 108 -13.40 26.03 -30.83
C PHE A 108 -12.05 26.23 -30.15
N ALA A 109 -11.97 27.10 -29.14
CA ALA A 109 -10.74 27.39 -28.41
C ALA A 109 -10.66 26.72 -27.04
N GLU A 110 -11.80 26.30 -26.47
CA GLU A 110 -11.83 25.70 -25.15
C GLU A 110 -12.23 24.23 -25.14
N VAL A 111 -13.51 23.91 -25.38
CA VAL A 111 -14.03 22.54 -25.19
C VAL A 111 -13.42 21.56 -26.20
N THR A 112 -13.39 21.92 -27.48
CA THR A 112 -12.92 21.00 -28.53
C THR A 112 -11.42 20.68 -28.40
N PRO A 113 -10.52 21.67 -28.24
CA PRO A 113 -9.09 21.41 -28.05
C PRO A 113 -8.78 20.62 -26.78
N LYS A 114 -9.45 20.95 -25.66
CA LYS A 114 -9.27 20.21 -24.39
C LYS A 114 -9.72 18.76 -24.53
N THR A 115 -10.87 18.51 -25.16
CA THR A 115 -11.36 17.14 -25.41
C THR A 115 -10.39 16.34 -26.28
N TYR A 116 -9.88 16.95 -27.36
CA TYR A 116 -8.89 16.30 -28.22
C TYR A 116 -7.59 16.00 -27.46
N ALA A 117 -7.14 16.94 -26.63
CA ALA A 117 -5.94 16.82 -25.81
C ALA A 117 -6.02 15.67 -24.79
N THR A 118 -7.18 15.46 -24.16
CA THR A 118 -7.38 14.33 -23.24
C THR A 118 -7.27 12.98 -23.95
N LEU A 119 -7.79 12.88 -25.19
CA LEU A 119 -7.72 11.65 -25.98
C LEU A 119 -6.33 11.39 -26.58
N HIS A 120 -5.59 12.46 -26.93
CA HIS A 120 -4.30 12.37 -27.61
C HIS A 120 -3.24 13.31 -27.01
N PRO A 121 -2.87 13.17 -25.72
CA PRO A 121 -2.03 14.14 -25.02
C PRO A 121 -0.63 14.24 -25.62
N GLU A 122 -0.03 13.12 -26.03
CA GLU A 122 1.33 13.09 -26.60
C GLU A 122 1.44 13.89 -27.91
N ARG A 123 0.39 13.87 -28.75
CA ARG A 123 0.38 14.55 -30.05
C ARG A 123 0.36 16.07 -29.92
N LEU A 124 -0.21 16.60 -28.84
CA LEU A 124 -0.25 18.04 -28.58
C LEU A 124 0.90 18.49 -27.68
N ALA A 125 1.19 17.73 -26.63
CA ALA A 125 2.17 18.12 -25.63
C ALA A 125 3.60 18.16 -26.17
N PHE A 126 4.01 17.20 -27.01
CA PHE A 126 5.40 17.16 -27.49
C PHE A 126 5.74 18.28 -28.46
N PRO A 127 4.91 18.61 -29.47
CA PRO A 127 5.14 19.80 -30.29
C PRO A 127 5.06 21.08 -29.47
N ALA A 128 4.07 21.19 -28.56
CA ALA A 128 3.92 22.37 -27.71
C ALA A 128 5.15 22.62 -26.82
N ALA A 129 5.82 21.56 -26.35
CA ALA A 129 7.04 21.68 -25.57
C ALA A 129 8.20 22.35 -26.33
N TYR A 130 8.21 22.31 -27.67
CA TYR A 130 9.19 23.07 -28.47
C TYR A 130 8.91 24.57 -28.47
N VAL A 131 7.63 24.96 -28.38
CA VAL A 131 7.17 26.35 -28.36
C VAL A 131 7.34 26.95 -26.96
N TYR A 132 6.95 26.20 -25.92
CA TYR A 132 6.98 26.68 -24.54
C TYR A 132 8.37 26.88 -23.96
N GLY A 133 9.37 26.08 -24.34
CA GLY A 133 10.75 26.26 -23.87
C GLY A 133 11.30 27.68 -24.08
N PRO A 134 11.38 28.18 -25.32
CA PRO A 134 11.85 29.54 -25.59
C PRO A 134 10.88 30.61 -25.06
N LEU A 135 9.57 30.38 -25.17
CA LEU A 135 8.56 31.34 -24.70
C LEU A 135 8.64 31.55 -23.18
N LEU A 136 8.85 30.47 -22.42
CA LEU A 136 9.05 30.53 -20.97
C LEU A 136 10.31 31.33 -20.62
N LYS A 137 11.40 31.16 -21.38
CA LYS A 137 12.64 31.93 -21.15
C LYS A 137 12.44 33.43 -21.39
N LEU A 138 11.67 33.78 -22.42
CA LEU A 138 11.36 35.16 -22.76
C LEU A 138 10.42 35.82 -21.73
N LEU A 139 9.35 35.12 -21.36
CA LEU A 139 8.32 35.62 -20.43
C LEU A 139 8.61 35.31 -18.95
N TYR A 140 9.76 34.71 -18.65
CA TYR A 140 10.14 34.34 -17.27
C TYR A 140 10.04 35.50 -16.28
N PRO A 141 10.49 36.73 -16.58
CA PRO A 141 10.36 37.84 -15.63
C PRO A 141 8.91 38.16 -15.26
N VAL A 142 8.01 38.05 -16.24
CA VAL A 142 6.57 38.28 -16.04
C VAL A 142 5.96 37.15 -15.23
N VAL A 143 6.25 35.90 -15.58
CA VAL A 143 5.77 34.71 -14.84
C VAL A 143 6.28 34.73 -13.40
N TRP A 144 7.54 35.10 -13.17
CA TRP A 144 8.11 35.25 -11.83
C TRP A 144 7.39 36.31 -11.01
N LEU A 145 7.11 37.47 -11.62
CA LEU A 145 6.37 38.55 -10.96
C LEU A 145 4.96 38.09 -10.57
N VAL A 146 4.24 37.42 -11.47
CA VAL A 146 2.90 36.86 -11.17
C VAL A 146 2.98 35.88 -10.00
N ASN A 147 3.94 34.95 -10.01
CA ASN A 147 4.12 33.99 -8.93
C ASN A 147 4.49 34.65 -7.59
N LEU A 148 5.22 35.77 -7.60
CA LEU A 148 5.50 36.54 -6.40
C LEU A 148 4.21 37.07 -5.76
N PHE A 149 3.29 37.62 -6.56
CA PHE A 149 1.99 38.08 -6.08
C PHE A 149 1.11 36.93 -5.59
N THR A 150 1.02 35.83 -6.36
CA THR A 150 0.25 34.65 -5.98
C THR A 150 0.74 34.07 -4.65
N ASN A 151 2.05 33.89 -4.49
CA ASN A 151 2.63 33.36 -3.26
C ASN A 151 2.48 34.33 -2.08
N GLY A 152 2.52 35.65 -2.34
CA GLY A 152 2.22 36.66 -1.32
C GLY A 152 0.79 36.56 -0.81
N LEU A 153 -0.18 36.37 -1.72
CA LEU A 153 -1.59 36.19 -1.36
C LEU A 153 -1.83 34.87 -0.59
N LEU A 154 -1.23 33.77 -1.04
CA LEU A 154 -1.32 32.47 -0.37
C LEU A 154 -0.75 32.52 1.06
N ARG A 155 0.38 33.19 1.26
CA ARG A 155 0.96 33.42 2.59
C ARG A 155 0.04 34.24 3.49
N LEU A 156 -0.64 35.24 2.94
CA LEU A 156 -1.62 36.04 3.68
C LEU A 156 -2.85 35.19 4.10
N MET A 157 -3.17 34.14 3.34
CA MET A 157 -4.20 33.14 3.68
C MET A 157 -3.69 32.01 4.58
N GLY A 158 -2.42 32.03 5.03
CA GLY A 158 -1.84 31.00 5.89
C GLY A 158 -1.42 29.72 5.17
N ILE A 159 -1.39 29.71 3.83
CA ILE A 159 -1.00 28.55 3.03
C ILE A 159 0.49 28.69 2.67
N ALA A 160 1.33 27.80 3.20
CA ALA A 160 2.73 27.71 2.80
C ALA A 160 2.82 26.94 1.48
N PRO A 161 3.33 27.54 0.39
CA PRO A 161 3.56 26.79 -0.85
C PRO A 161 4.67 25.76 -0.60
N GLU A 162 4.34 24.47 -0.76
CA GLU A 162 5.33 23.40 -0.77
C GLU A 162 6.27 23.59 -1.96
N ASP A 163 7.57 23.66 -1.69
CA ASP A 163 8.58 23.74 -2.74
C ASP A 163 8.52 22.46 -3.60
N GLY A 164 8.00 22.60 -4.83
CA GLY A 164 7.89 21.55 -5.84
C GLY A 164 9.24 21.01 -6.33
N GLY A 165 10.01 20.40 -5.43
CA GLY A 165 11.37 19.91 -5.65
C GLY A 165 11.67 18.54 -5.04
N GLN A 166 10.75 17.95 -4.27
CA GLN A 166 10.87 16.56 -3.80
C GLN A 166 9.83 15.71 -4.53
N GLY A 167 10.14 15.40 -5.79
CA GLY A 167 9.35 14.42 -6.54
C GLY A 167 9.40 13.06 -5.86
N THR A 168 8.27 12.69 -5.26
CA THR A 168 7.72 11.33 -5.26
C THR A 168 8.62 10.24 -4.65
N ALA A 169 8.99 10.37 -3.38
CA ALA A 169 9.07 9.17 -2.57
C ALA A 169 7.62 8.74 -2.34
N LEU A 170 7.18 7.67 -3.00
CA LEU A 170 5.87 7.09 -2.71
C LEU A 170 5.83 6.81 -1.22
N SER A 171 4.77 7.25 -0.54
CA SER A 171 4.52 6.74 0.81
C SER A 171 4.32 5.23 0.71
N ARG A 172 4.51 4.52 1.81
CA ARG A 172 4.34 3.07 1.84
C ARG A 172 2.91 2.68 1.45
N GLU A 173 1.93 3.47 1.90
CA GLU A 173 0.52 3.30 1.57
C GLU A 173 0.27 3.54 0.07
N GLU A 174 0.92 4.54 -0.53
CA GLU A 174 0.88 4.75 -1.98
C GLU A 174 1.55 3.59 -2.73
N LEU A 175 2.66 3.05 -2.23
CA LEU A 175 3.33 1.89 -2.82
C LEU A 175 2.47 0.62 -2.72
N ARG A 176 1.76 0.43 -1.59
CA ARG A 176 0.77 -0.63 -1.40
C ARG A 176 -0.38 -0.50 -2.41
N THR A 177 -0.88 0.71 -2.63
CA THR A 177 -1.90 1.00 -3.64
C THR A 177 -1.38 0.68 -5.04
N VAL A 178 -0.17 1.12 -5.39
CA VAL A 178 0.45 0.81 -6.69
C VAL A 178 0.58 -0.69 -6.93
N VAL A 179 1.05 -1.46 -5.94
CA VAL A 179 1.16 -2.92 -6.04
C VAL A 179 -0.21 -3.58 -6.16
N SER A 180 -1.21 -3.09 -5.43
CA SER A 180 -2.59 -3.61 -5.46
C SER A 180 -3.28 -3.34 -6.80
N GLU A 181 -3.07 -2.15 -7.37
CA GLU A 181 -3.66 -1.72 -8.65
C GLU A 181 -2.93 -2.29 -9.88
N ALA A 182 -1.67 -2.70 -9.74
CA ALA A 182 -0.87 -3.32 -10.81
C ALA A 182 -1.37 -4.72 -11.24
N GLY A 183 -2.59 -5.12 -10.83
CA GLY A 183 -3.04 -6.50 -10.86
C GLY A 183 -3.18 -7.16 -12.23
N ALA A 184 -3.25 -6.38 -13.31
CA ALA A 184 -3.23 -6.94 -14.66
C ALA A 184 -1.83 -7.38 -15.13
N MET A 185 -0.75 -6.90 -14.49
CA MET A 185 0.65 -7.14 -14.91
C MET A 185 1.39 -8.13 -14.01
N ILE A 186 0.91 -8.34 -12.78
CA ILE A 186 1.59 -9.15 -11.76
C ILE A 186 0.68 -10.32 -11.34
N PRO A 187 1.13 -11.59 -11.43
CA PRO A 187 0.39 -12.74 -10.94
C PRO A 187 -0.01 -12.58 -9.47
N GLU A 188 -1.20 -13.05 -9.10
CA GLU A 188 -1.75 -12.89 -7.73
C GLU A 188 -0.77 -13.32 -6.64
N ARG A 189 -0.12 -14.49 -6.79
CA ARG A 189 0.87 -14.99 -5.83
C ARG A 189 2.04 -14.02 -5.61
N SER A 190 2.58 -13.45 -6.69
CA SER A 190 3.68 -12.49 -6.60
C SER A 190 3.22 -11.18 -5.97
N ARG A 191 1.98 -10.77 -6.20
CA ARG A 191 1.41 -9.58 -5.57
C ARG A 191 1.25 -9.77 -4.06
N SER A 192 0.70 -10.91 -3.63
CA SER A 192 0.58 -11.26 -2.21
C SER A 192 1.94 -11.24 -1.51
N MET A 193 2.98 -11.81 -2.14
CA MET A 193 4.33 -11.78 -1.59
C MET A 193 4.87 -10.36 -1.42
N LEU A 194 4.67 -9.50 -2.42
CA LEU A 194 5.11 -8.10 -2.33
C LEU A 194 4.40 -7.34 -1.21
N LEU A 195 3.10 -7.61 -1.01
CA LEU A 195 2.34 -7.03 0.10
C LEU A 195 2.84 -7.56 1.46
N GLY A 196 3.11 -8.87 1.57
CA GLY A 196 3.67 -9.48 2.78
C GLY A 196 5.02 -8.90 3.18
N ILE A 197 5.89 -8.56 2.22
CA ILE A 197 7.16 -7.85 2.50
C ILE A 197 6.90 -6.48 3.13
N LEU A 198 5.89 -5.75 2.66
CA LEU A 198 5.54 -4.44 3.23
C LEU A 198 4.98 -4.59 4.65
N ASP A 199 4.19 -5.64 4.89
CA ASP A 199 3.56 -5.93 6.17
C ASP A 199 4.59 -6.39 7.23
N LEU A 200 5.67 -7.07 6.83
CA LEU A 200 6.77 -7.51 7.71
C LEU A 200 7.45 -6.37 8.49
N GLU A 201 7.47 -5.15 7.94
CA GLU A 201 8.05 -4.00 8.62
C GLU A 201 7.12 -3.39 9.69
N ARG A 202 5.81 -3.73 9.70
CA ARG A 202 4.86 -3.31 10.75
C ARG A 202 4.72 -4.37 11.84
N ALA A 203 5.01 -5.61 11.50
CA ALA A 203 4.92 -6.74 12.39
C ALA A 203 6.11 -6.84 13.35
N THR A 204 5.84 -7.37 14.53
CA THR A 204 6.79 -7.70 15.60
C THR A 204 6.80 -9.19 15.87
N VAL A 205 7.82 -9.65 16.59
CA VAL A 205 8.01 -11.06 16.96
C VAL A 205 6.83 -11.60 17.76
N GLU A 206 6.27 -10.82 18.68
CA GLU A 206 5.08 -11.16 19.47
C GLU A 206 3.89 -11.57 18.60
N ASP A 207 3.75 -10.99 17.41
CA ASP A 207 2.57 -11.17 16.59
C ASP A 207 2.49 -12.53 15.85
N ILE A 208 3.62 -13.23 15.73
CA ILE A 208 3.72 -14.51 15.01
C ILE A 208 4.46 -15.58 15.81
N MET A 209 4.88 -15.29 17.04
CA MET A 209 5.56 -16.28 17.86
C MET A 209 4.60 -17.42 18.20
N ILE A 210 5.14 -18.63 18.31
CA ILE A 210 4.45 -19.77 18.91
C ILE A 210 4.35 -19.48 20.41
N PRO A 211 3.14 -19.28 20.96
CA PRO A 211 2.96 -18.92 22.36
C PRO A 211 3.51 -20.00 23.29
N ARG A 212 4.00 -19.60 24.47
CA ARG A 212 4.59 -20.51 25.48
C ARG A 212 3.80 -21.79 25.74
N ASN A 213 2.47 -21.72 25.81
CA ASN A 213 1.58 -22.85 26.10
C ASN A 213 1.47 -23.86 24.94
N GLU A 214 1.88 -23.48 23.73
CA GLU A 214 1.86 -24.31 22.53
C GLU A 214 3.26 -24.81 22.14
N VAL A 215 4.30 -24.38 22.87
CA VAL A 215 5.67 -24.82 22.63
C VAL A 215 5.86 -26.24 23.16
N ASP A 216 5.96 -27.18 22.23
CA ASP A 216 6.39 -28.55 22.51
C ASP A 216 7.91 -28.60 22.76
N GLY A 217 8.31 -29.18 23.88
CA GLY A 217 9.71 -29.41 24.22
C GLY A 217 9.89 -30.56 25.20
N ILE A 218 11.15 -30.82 25.56
CA ILE A 218 11.51 -31.97 26.41
C ILE A 218 12.06 -31.49 27.75
N ASP A 219 11.55 -32.05 28.84
CA ASP A 219 12.18 -31.89 30.16
C ASP A 219 13.34 -32.88 30.31
N ILE A 220 14.50 -32.40 30.73
CA ILE A 220 15.64 -33.27 31.05
C ILE A 220 15.39 -34.09 32.33
N GLN A 221 14.43 -33.69 33.17
CA GLN A 221 14.06 -34.40 34.38
C GLN A 221 13.20 -35.64 34.12
N ASP A 222 12.51 -35.71 32.97
CA ASP A 222 11.69 -36.84 32.56
C ASP A 222 12.48 -38.17 32.52
N SER A 223 11.75 -39.29 32.57
CA SER A 223 12.35 -40.61 32.43
C SER A 223 12.97 -40.78 31.04
N ALA A 224 13.98 -41.64 30.92
CA ALA A 224 14.61 -41.88 29.62
C ALA A 224 13.60 -42.41 28.60
N GLU A 225 12.66 -43.24 29.05
CA GLU A 225 11.57 -43.79 28.24
C GLU A 225 10.64 -42.69 27.69
N GLU A 226 10.21 -41.75 28.52
CA GLU A 226 9.37 -40.61 28.12
C GLU A 226 10.08 -39.72 27.11
N ILE A 227 11.35 -39.38 27.38
CA ILE A 227 12.15 -38.56 26.46
C ILE A 227 12.32 -39.25 25.11
N ILE A 228 12.59 -40.56 25.10
CA ILE A 228 12.70 -41.34 23.87
C ILE A 228 11.38 -41.35 23.10
N GLN A 229 10.25 -41.49 23.78
CA GLN A 229 8.92 -41.42 23.14
C GLN A 229 8.65 -40.02 22.56
N ALA A 230 8.95 -38.96 23.30
CA ALA A 230 8.81 -37.58 22.84
C ALA A 230 9.64 -37.32 21.57
N VAL A 231 10.92 -37.73 21.55
CA VAL A 231 11.79 -37.59 20.38
C VAL A 231 11.29 -38.41 19.17
N ARG A 232 10.65 -39.58 19.40
CA ARG A 232 10.13 -40.42 18.32
C ARG A 232 8.83 -39.92 17.73
N ASN A 233 7.98 -39.31 18.55
CA ASN A 233 6.63 -38.89 18.17
C ASN A 233 6.54 -37.42 17.75
N THR A 234 7.62 -36.65 17.93
CA THR A 234 7.65 -35.25 17.53
C THR A 234 7.56 -35.07 16.01
N ASN A 235 6.72 -34.12 15.59
CA ASN A 235 6.67 -33.66 14.20
C ASN A 235 7.66 -32.51 13.94
N TYR A 236 8.34 -32.01 14.97
CA TYR A 236 9.19 -30.84 14.88
C TYR A 236 10.65 -31.19 14.64
N THR A 237 11.30 -30.37 13.83
CA THR A 237 12.73 -30.55 13.50
C THR A 237 13.64 -30.09 14.64
N ARG A 238 13.18 -29.12 15.44
CA ARG A 238 13.92 -28.52 16.56
C ARG A 238 13.02 -28.45 17.76
N LEU A 239 13.58 -28.79 18.93
CA LEU A 239 12.86 -28.81 20.19
C LEU A 239 13.68 -28.07 21.25
N PRO A 240 13.05 -27.24 22.09
CA PRO A 240 13.66 -26.75 23.31
C PRO A 240 13.84 -27.90 24.31
N LEU A 241 14.95 -27.83 25.03
CA LEU A 241 15.28 -28.69 26.16
C LEU A 241 15.27 -27.82 27.41
N TYR A 242 14.46 -28.17 28.39
CA TYR A 242 14.32 -27.43 29.64
C TYR A 242 14.59 -28.32 30.87
N ASP A 243 14.74 -27.69 32.05
CA ASP A 243 15.04 -28.39 33.31
C ASP A 243 14.00 -28.06 34.39
N GLY A 244 13.08 -29.00 34.62
CA GLY A 244 12.01 -28.93 35.61
C GLY A 244 10.80 -28.07 35.19
N GLY A 245 10.93 -27.27 34.14
CA GLY A 245 9.84 -26.47 33.59
C GLY A 245 10.28 -25.59 32.42
N ILE A 246 9.31 -25.18 31.59
CA ILE A 246 9.54 -24.48 30.33
C ILE A 246 10.22 -23.11 30.48
N ASP A 247 10.19 -22.51 31.67
CA ASP A 247 10.89 -21.25 31.99
C ASP A 247 12.42 -21.41 31.98
N ASN A 248 12.92 -22.61 32.24
CA ASN A 248 14.35 -22.88 32.37
C ASN A 248 14.89 -23.60 31.13
N VAL A 249 14.89 -22.90 29.99
CA VAL A 249 15.37 -23.47 28.73
C VAL A 249 16.90 -23.55 28.72
N ILE A 250 17.43 -24.78 28.70
CA ILE A 250 18.86 -25.08 28.63
C ILE A 250 19.39 -24.84 27.22
N GLY A 251 18.59 -25.14 26.20
CA GLY A 251 18.97 -24.97 24.81
C GLY A 251 17.99 -25.58 23.82
N VAL A 252 18.37 -25.56 22.55
CA VAL A 252 17.57 -26.12 21.45
C VAL A 252 18.39 -27.16 20.71
N PHE A 253 17.82 -28.35 20.51
CA PHE A 253 18.48 -29.42 19.76
C PHE A 253 17.66 -29.79 18.52
N HIS A 254 18.32 -30.43 17.56
CA HIS A 254 17.68 -30.94 16.36
C HIS A 254 17.21 -32.38 16.61
N ALA A 255 15.93 -32.69 16.37
CA ALA A 255 15.36 -34.01 16.65
C ALA A 255 16.14 -35.15 15.98
N ARG A 256 16.55 -34.96 14.72
CA ARG A 256 17.48 -35.87 14.00
C ARG A 256 18.77 -36.22 14.78
N ASN A 257 19.39 -35.25 15.47
CA ASN A 257 20.61 -35.52 16.24
C ASN A 257 20.31 -36.40 17.45
N ALA A 258 19.18 -36.17 18.13
CA ALA A 258 18.72 -37.02 19.22
C ALA A 258 18.37 -38.44 18.72
N LEU A 259 17.74 -38.56 17.54
CA LEU A 259 17.44 -39.85 16.93
C LEU A 259 18.72 -40.64 16.57
N HIS A 260 19.74 -40.00 16.03
CA HIS A 260 21.03 -40.64 15.79
C HIS A 260 21.69 -41.12 17.10
N ALA A 261 21.66 -40.29 18.14
CA ALA A 261 22.19 -40.66 19.46
C ALA A 261 21.49 -41.89 20.06
N LEU A 262 20.16 -41.96 19.89
CA LEU A 262 19.36 -43.10 20.32
C LEU A 262 19.79 -44.41 19.67
N LEU A 263 20.19 -44.38 18.39
CA LEU A 263 20.59 -45.57 17.62
C LEU A 263 22.00 -46.06 17.94
N GLU A 264 22.94 -45.19 18.34
CA GLU A 264 24.34 -45.58 18.56
C GLU A 264 24.66 -46.04 19.99
N LYS A 265 24.25 -45.26 21.00
CA LYS A 265 24.73 -45.42 22.39
C LYS A 265 23.62 -45.44 23.45
N GLY A 266 22.36 -45.27 23.03
CA GLY A 266 21.24 -44.96 23.91
C GLY A 266 21.18 -43.46 24.22
N LEU A 267 19.97 -42.92 24.33
CA LEU A 267 19.74 -41.50 24.57
C LEU A 267 19.85 -41.20 26.07
N GLY A 268 21.06 -40.85 26.53
CA GLY A 268 21.31 -40.40 27.89
C GLY A 268 21.07 -38.89 28.07
N LYS A 269 20.71 -38.48 29.29
CA LYS A 269 20.48 -37.06 29.66
C LYS A 269 21.69 -36.17 29.36
N GLU A 270 22.91 -36.63 29.66
CA GLU A 270 24.13 -35.88 29.33
C GLU A 270 24.33 -35.70 27.82
N HIS A 271 23.93 -36.69 27.02
CA HIS A 271 24.06 -36.60 25.58
C HIS A 271 23.09 -35.58 24.99
N LEU A 272 21.86 -35.51 25.51
CA LEU A 272 20.89 -34.48 25.13
C LEU A 272 21.42 -33.07 25.43
N ARG A 273 22.01 -32.86 26.62
CA ARG A 273 22.67 -31.60 26.96
C ARG A 273 23.84 -31.28 26.02
N ALA A 274 24.60 -32.28 25.59
CA ALA A 274 25.73 -32.09 24.68
C ALA A 274 25.33 -31.73 23.24
N ILE A 275 24.18 -32.23 22.76
CA ILE A 275 23.67 -31.91 21.42
C ILE A 275 22.80 -30.64 21.39
N ALA A 276 22.30 -30.20 22.55
CA ALA A 276 21.58 -28.95 22.70
C ALA A 276 22.53 -27.77 22.47
N ARG A 277 22.13 -26.88 21.57
CA ARG A 277 22.85 -25.62 21.32
C ARG A 277 22.31 -24.56 22.25
N GLN A 278 23.20 -23.63 22.63
CA GLN A 278 22.80 -22.48 23.44
C GLN A 278 21.62 -21.74 22.78
N PRO A 279 20.63 -21.35 23.60
CA PRO A 279 19.46 -20.65 23.10
C PRO A 279 19.84 -19.27 22.55
N TYR A 280 19.14 -18.87 21.50
CA TYR A 280 19.22 -17.53 20.93
C TYR A 280 17.96 -16.77 21.36
N PHE A 281 18.12 -15.74 22.19
CA PHE A 281 16.99 -14.98 22.74
C PHE A 281 16.64 -13.78 21.87
N VAL A 282 15.34 -13.48 21.80
CA VAL A 282 14.76 -12.43 20.97
C VAL A 282 13.71 -11.68 21.80
N PRO A 283 13.82 -10.35 21.94
CA PRO A 283 12.76 -9.57 22.58
C PRO A 283 11.46 -9.62 21.77
N GLU A 284 10.30 -9.76 22.43
CA GLU A 284 8.98 -9.86 21.79
C GLU A 284 8.63 -8.66 20.88
N GLY A 285 9.03 -7.45 21.27
CA GLY A 285 8.82 -6.22 20.49
C GLY A 285 9.75 -6.05 19.28
N THR A 286 10.61 -7.03 18.97
CA THR A 286 11.55 -6.92 17.84
C THR A 286 10.77 -6.90 16.51
N PRO A 287 11.01 -5.93 15.60
CA PRO A 287 10.37 -5.95 14.28
C PRO A 287 10.75 -7.18 13.46
N LEU A 288 9.80 -7.81 12.76
CA LEU A 288 10.04 -9.04 12.00
C LEU A 288 11.09 -8.87 10.90
N TYR A 289 11.10 -7.71 10.21
CA TYR A 289 12.14 -7.39 9.23
C TYR A 289 13.55 -7.43 9.86
N GLN A 290 13.72 -6.83 11.04
CA GLN A 290 14.99 -6.85 11.76
C GLN A 290 15.33 -8.28 12.20
N GLN A 291 14.35 -9.03 12.66
CA GLN A 291 14.56 -10.41 13.10
C GLN A 291 14.96 -11.35 11.96
N LEU A 292 14.40 -11.17 10.77
CA LEU A 292 14.82 -11.90 9.56
C LEU A 292 16.30 -11.63 9.25
N LEU A 293 16.74 -10.37 9.31
CA LEU A 293 18.17 -10.01 9.14
C LEU A 293 19.03 -10.63 10.24
N ASN A 294 18.58 -10.62 11.49
CA ASN A 294 19.30 -11.22 12.61
C ASN A 294 19.50 -12.74 12.40
N PHE A 295 18.46 -13.47 11.98
CA PHE A 295 18.58 -14.89 11.63
C PHE A 295 19.55 -15.12 10.46
N GLN A 296 19.55 -14.27 9.44
CA GLN A 296 20.50 -14.35 8.33
C GLN A 296 21.95 -14.14 8.78
N HIS A 297 22.21 -13.10 9.60
CA HIS A 297 23.54 -12.77 10.08
C HIS A 297 24.11 -13.82 11.05
N THR A 298 23.28 -14.27 12.00
CA THR A 298 23.69 -15.23 13.03
C THR A 298 23.61 -16.69 12.56
N LYS A 299 23.02 -16.94 11.38
CA LYS A 299 22.72 -18.27 10.83
C LYS A 299 21.87 -19.13 11.77
N GLN A 300 21.08 -18.49 12.63
CA GLN A 300 20.08 -19.13 13.48
C GLN A 300 18.79 -19.36 12.69
N ARG A 301 17.97 -20.31 13.16
CA ARG A 301 16.66 -20.63 12.54
C ARG A 301 15.52 -20.66 13.55
N VAL A 302 15.85 -20.53 14.83
CA VAL A 302 14.93 -20.58 15.97
C VAL A 302 15.44 -19.54 16.95
N GLY A 303 14.52 -18.79 17.55
CA GLY A 303 14.78 -17.90 18.68
C GLY A 303 13.77 -18.16 19.79
N LEU A 304 14.21 -18.08 21.03
CA LEU A 304 13.32 -18.04 22.20
C LEU A 304 12.92 -16.59 22.44
N VAL A 305 11.61 -16.36 22.50
CA VAL A 305 11.04 -15.04 22.71
C VAL A 305 10.94 -14.77 24.20
N VAL A 306 11.40 -13.58 24.59
CA VAL A 306 11.39 -13.12 25.98
C VAL A 306 10.84 -11.70 26.09
N ASP A 307 10.28 -11.40 27.26
CA ASP A 307 9.84 -10.05 27.63
C ASP A 307 10.99 -9.19 28.20
N GLU A 308 10.67 -8.02 28.74
CA GLU A 308 11.65 -7.09 29.35
C GLU A 308 12.25 -7.61 30.66
N TYR A 309 11.59 -8.55 31.32
CA TYR A 309 12.04 -9.16 32.57
C TYR A 309 12.89 -10.41 32.32
N GLY A 310 12.88 -10.90 31.08
CA GLY A 310 13.60 -12.09 30.65
C GLY A 310 12.78 -13.37 30.79
N ASP A 311 11.48 -13.27 31.04
CA ASP A 311 10.58 -14.42 31.13
C ASP A 311 10.30 -14.99 29.73
N PHE A 312 10.15 -16.31 29.65
CA PHE A 312 9.92 -17.00 28.39
C PHE A 312 8.47 -16.82 27.91
N GLN A 313 8.31 -16.17 26.75
CA GLN A 313 7.00 -15.88 26.16
C GLN A 313 6.61 -16.83 25.04
N GLY A 314 7.60 -17.41 24.34
CA GLY A 314 7.33 -18.29 23.21
C GLY A 314 8.54 -18.57 22.34
N LEU A 315 8.30 -19.08 21.13
CA LEU A 315 9.35 -19.45 20.19
C LEU A 315 9.05 -18.87 18.81
N ILE A 316 10.06 -18.39 18.11
CA ILE A 316 9.94 -17.91 16.72
C ILE A 316 10.89 -18.68 15.82
N THR A 317 10.43 -19.10 14.64
CA THR A 317 11.27 -19.74 13.65
C THR A 317 11.45 -18.91 12.38
N LEU A 318 12.50 -19.22 11.62
CA LEU A 318 12.69 -18.65 10.28
C LEU A 318 11.58 -19.10 9.31
N ALA A 319 10.96 -20.27 9.55
CA ALA A 319 9.87 -20.73 8.70
C ALA A 319 8.65 -19.82 8.85
N ASP A 320 8.24 -19.52 10.09
CA ASP A 320 7.08 -18.66 10.38
C ASP A 320 7.28 -17.23 9.84
N LEU A 321 8.50 -16.68 9.97
CA LEU A 321 8.86 -15.40 9.35
C LEU A 321 8.73 -15.39 7.82
N LEU A 322 9.12 -16.49 7.16
CA LEU A 322 9.00 -16.61 5.71
C LEU A 322 7.56 -16.87 5.29
N GLU A 323 6.78 -17.55 6.12
CA GLU A 323 5.35 -17.79 5.90
C GLU A 323 4.55 -16.49 5.88
N GLU A 324 4.92 -15.49 6.69
CA GLU A 324 4.32 -14.16 6.66
C GLU A 324 4.52 -13.47 5.29
N ILE A 325 5.61 -13.79 4.59
CA ILE A 325 5.90 -13.25 3.26
C ILE A 325 5.26 -14.09 2.16
N VAL A 326 5.44 -15.41 2.22
CA VAL A 326 5.12 -16.32 1.11
C VAL A 326 3.67 -16.82 1.17
N GLY A 327 3.05 -16.80 2.35
CA GLY A 327 1.86 -17.58 2.68
C GLY A 327 2.22 -19.01 3.06
N GLU A 328 1.20 -19.80 3.44
CA GLU A 328 1.35 -21.20 3.85
C GLU A 328 2.20 -22.04 2.87
N PHE A 329 3.11 -22.83 3.41
CA PHE A 329 3.98 -23.74 2.66
C PHE A 329 3.27 -25.03 2.19
N THR A 330 1.94 -25.03 2.11
CA THR A 330 1.16 -26.25 1.82
C THR A 330 0.95 -26.43 0.32
N THR A 331 1.28 -27.63 -0.17
CA THR A 331 0.95 -28.08 -1.54
C THR A 331 -0.39 -28.82 -1.61
N ASP A 332 -1.00 -29.15 -0.47
CA ASP A 332 -2.27 -29.87 -0.38
C ASP A 332 -3.37 -29.00 0.26
N PRO A 333 -4.45 -28.67 -0.45
CA PRO A 333 -5.57 -27.88 0.06
C PRO A 333 -6.47 -28.63 1.07
N SER A 334 -6.09 -29.83 1.52
CA SER A 334 -6.74 -30.55 2.62
C SER A 334 -6.05 -30.35 3.97
N ASP A 335 -4.81 -29.84 3.98
CA ASP A 335 -4.10 -29.41 5.19
C ASP A 335 -4.35 -27.93 5.51
N SER A 336 -5.07 -27.22 4.63
CA SER A 336 -5.36 -25.81 4.81
C SER A 336 -6.33 -25.61 5.97
N ILE A 337 -5.74 -25.20 7.10
CA ILE A 337 -6.35 -24.63 8.30
C ILE A 337 -7.12 -25.65 9.15
N SER A 338 -6.41 -26.50 9.89
CA SER A 338 -6.99 -27.35 10.95
C SER A 338 -7.86 -26.55 11.93
N GLU A 339 -7.57 -25.26 12.09
CA GLU A 339 -8.21 -24.32 12.99
C GLU A 339 -9.55 -23.76 12.46
N ILE A 340 -9.86 -23.87 11.16
CA ILE A 340 -11.13 -23.38 10.57
C ILE A 340 -11.81 -24.54 9.85
N GLN A 341 -12.85 -25.08 10.47
CA GLN A 341 -13.58 -26.25 9.96
C GLN A 341 -14.99 -25.86 9.51
N PRO A 342 -15.37 -26.17 8.26
CA PRO A 342 -16.76 -25.98 7.82
C PRO A 342 -17.67 -27.01 8.50
N ALA A 343 -18.79 -26.54 9.04
CA ALA A 343 -19.86 -27.38 9.58
C ALA A 343 -20.91 -27.71 8.51
N GLU A 344 -21.67 -28.79 8.73
CA GLU A 344 -22.68 -29.28 7.78
C GLU A 344 -23.81 -28.27 7.48
N ASP A 345 -24.06 -27.34 8.40
CA ASP A 345 -25.07 -26.28 8.29
C ASP A 345 -24.57 -25.03 7.52
N GLY A 346 -23.33 -25.07 7.03
CA GLY A 346 -22.68 -23.94 6.35
C GLY A 346 -22.10 -22.88 7.30
N SER A 347 -22.11 -23.15 8.61
CA SER A 347 -21.33 -22.36 9.58
C SER A 347 -19.86 -22.75 9.57
N LEU A 348 -19.01 -21.89 10.14
CA LEU A 348 -17.57 -22.15 10.31
C LEU A 348 -17.29 -22.32 11.81
N LEU A 349 -16.66 -23.42 12.19
CA LEU A 349 -16.10 -23.63 13.51
C LEU A 349 -14.64 -23.19 13.49
N ILE A 350 -14.27 -22.28 14.39
CA ILE A 350 -12.93 -21.69 14.44
C ILE A 350 -12.32 -21.92 15.81
N ASP A 351 -11.12 -22.51 15.83
CA ASP A 351 -10.27 -22.57 17.02
C ASP A 351 -9.82 -21.16 17.39
N CYS A 352 -10.05 -20.77 18.64
CA CYS A 352 -9.77 -19.42 19.10
C CYS A 352 -8.29 -19.17 19.40
N GLY A 353 -7.43 -20.19 19.33
CA GLY A 353 -5.98 -20.04 19.30
C GLY A 353 -5.48 -19.30 18.05
N ILE A 354 -6.25 -19.32 16.95
CA ILE A 354 -5.85 -18.71 15.68
C ILE A 354 -5.44 -17.24 15.85
N GLY A 355 -4.33 -16.87 15.18
CA GLY A 355 -3.85 -15.50 15.12
C GLY A 355 -4.82 -14.59 14.36
N LEU A 356 -5.05 -13.37 14.88
CA LEU A 356 -5.99 -12.42 14.25
C LEU A 356 -5.57 -12.02 12.83
N ARG A 357 -4.26 -11.98 12.55
CA ARG A 357 -3.75 -11.71 11.19
C ARG A 357 -4.08 -12.81 10.22
N GLU A 358 -3.89 -14.05 10.64
CA GLU A 358 -4.24 -15.22 9.84
C GLU A 358 -5.76 -15.27 9.59
N LEU A 359 -6.55 -15.06 10.63
CA LEU A 359 -8.01 -15.00 10.52
C LEU A 359 -8.46 -13.88 9.56
N ASN A 360 -7.88 -12.68 9.67
CA ASN A 360 -8.11 -11.57 8.75
C ASN A 360 -7.71 -11.92 7.31
N ARG A 361 -6.58 -12.62 7.11
CA ARG A 361 -6.08 -13.06 5.80
C ARG A 361 -7.02 -14.07 5.14
N VAL A 362 -7.43 -15.09 5.88
CA VAL A 362 -8.27 -16.20 5.38
C VAL A 362 -9.70 -15.73 5.12
N LEU A 363 -10.34 -15.11 6.12
CA LEU A 363 -11.75 -14.73 6.05
C LEU A 363 -11.97 -13.35 5.41
N ARG A 364 -10.89 -12.62 5.09
CA ARG A 364 -10.92 -11.24 4.58
C ARG A 364 -11.66 -10.31 5.53
N TRP A 365 -11.32 -10.41 6.81
CA TRP A 365 -11.87 -9.57 7.87
C TRP A 365 -10.91 -8.43 8.22
N GLU A 366 -11.42 -7.47 9.00
CA GLU A 366 -10.67 -6.32 9.50
C GLU A 366 -10.79 -6.26 11.03
N LEU A 367 -10.41 -7.35 11.70
CA LEU A 367 -10.29 -7.37 13.16
C LEU A 367 -9.10 -6.50 13.61
N PRO A 368 -9.22 -5.80 14.75
CA PRO A 368 -8.14 -4.98 15.29
C PRO A 368 -6.94 -5.87 15.67
N THR A 369 -5.72 -5.45 15.31
CA THR A 369 -4.48 -6.22 15.58
C THR A 369 -3.50 -5.48 16.50
N ASP A 370 -3.87 -4.28 16.96
CA ASP A 370 -3.04 -3.44 17.84
C ASP A 370 -3.09 -3.86 19.32
N GLY A 371 -3.94 -4.85 19.66
CA GLY A 371 -4.13 -5.37 21.01
C GLY A 371 -3.87 -6.88 21.06
N PRO A 372 -4.87 -7.71 21.44
CA PRO A 372 -4.70 -9.16 21.54
C PRO A 372 -4.29 -9.77 20.21
N LYS A 373 -3.43 -10.80 20.25
CA LYS A 373 -2.89 -11.42 19.03
C LYS A 373 -3.75 -12.57 18.50
N THR A 374 -4.53 -13.20 19.38
CA THR A 374 -5.38 -14.36 19.05
C THR A 374 -6.86 -14.01 19.14
N LEU A 375 -7.69 -14.81 18.49
CA LEU A 375 -9.15 -14.66 18.57
C LEU A 375 -9.67 -14.81 20.02
N ASN A 376 -9.12 -15.74 20.79
CA ASN A 376 -9.43 -15.91 22.21
C ASN A 376 -9.15 -14.62 22.98
N GLY A 377 -7.93 -14.07 22.84
CA GLY A 377 -7.55 -12.83 23.52
C GLY A 377 -8.49 -11.67 23.17
N LEU A 378 -8.86 -11.54 21.89
CA LEU A 378 -9.77 -10.49 21.44
C LEU A 378 -11.20 -10.65 22.00
N ILE A 379 -11.69 -11.89 22.10
CA ILE A 379 -13.02 -12.16 22.69
C ILE A 379 -13.01 -11.84 24.18
N LEU A 380 -11.95 -12.24 24.91
CA LEU A 380 -11.83 -11.97 26.34
C LEU A 380 -11.68 -10.47 26.63
N GLU A 381 -10.92 -9.73 25.81
CA GLU A 381 -10.83 -8.27 25.92
C GLU A 381 -12.18 -7.61 25.65
N TYR A 382 -12.91 -8.07 24.62
CA TYR A 382 -14.21 -7.49 24.28
C TYR A 382 -15.29 -7.75 25.33
N LEU A 383 -15.28 -8.93 25.96
CA LEU A 383 -16.28 -9.32 26.96
C LEU A 383 -15.89 -8.97 28.40
N GLU A 384 -14.61 -8.66 28.65
CA GLU A 384 -14.03 -8.43 29.99
C GLU A 384 -14.27 -9.57 30.99
N THR A 385 -14.64 -10.76 30.49
CA THR A 385 -14.93 -11.97 31.29
C THR A 385 -14.70 -13.22 30.45
N ILE A 386 -14.44 -14.36 31.10
CA ILE A 386 -14.51 -15.67 30.45
C ILE A 386 -16.01 -16.00 30.25
N PRO A 387 -16.49 -16.13 29.01
CA PRO A 387 -17.90 -16.35 28.73
C PRO A 387 -18.30 -17.81 28.91
N GLU A 388 -19.60 -18.10 29.03
CA GLU A 388 -20.13 -19.48 29.04
C GLU A 388 -20.41 -19.99 27.61
N PRO A 389 -20.32 -21.30 27.35
CA PRO A 389 -20.79 -21.91 26.11
C PRO A 389 -22.24 -21.52 25.78
N GLY A 390 -22.51 -21.18 24.53
CA GLY A 390 -23.79 -20.64 24.04
C GLY A 390 -23.87 -19.11 24.04
N THR A 391 -22.88 -18.41 24.61
CA THR A 391 -22.83 -16.94 24.57
C THR A 391 -22.64 -16.47 23.13
N SER A 392 -23.54 -15.60 22.66
CA SER A 392 -23.45 -14.97 21.34
C SER A 392 -22.93 -13.55 21.48
N LEU A 393 -21.92 -13.20 20.68
CA LEU A 393 -21.37 -11.85 20.59
C LEU A 393 -21.28 -11.39 19.14
N LYS A 394 -20.99 -10.11 18.97
CA LYS A 394 -20.77 -9.52 17.65
C LYS A 394 -19.47 -8.73 17.66
N LEU A 395 -18.41 -9.35 17.16
CA LEU A 395 -17.06 -8.80 17.15
C LEU A 395 -16.80 -8.10 15.81
N SER A 396 -16.53 -6.80 15.81
CA SER A 396 -16.25 -5.99 14.61
C SER A 396 -17.23 -6.18 13.44
N GLY A 397 -18.52 -6.40 13.74
CA GLY A 397 -19.54 -6.62 12.70
C GLY A 397 -19.90 -8.09 12.44
N HIS A 398 -19.08 -9.03 12.91
CA HIS A 398 -19.20 -10.46 12.68
C HIS A 398 -19.89 -11.16 13.88
N PRO A 399 -21.10 -11.74 13.70
CA PRO A 399 -21.75 -12.49 14.76
C PRO A 399 -21.04 -13.82 14.99
N MET A 400 -20.79 -14.13 16.26
CA MET A 400 -20.08 -15.33 16.72
C MET A 400 -20.84 -15.93 17.89
N GLU A 401 -20.88 -17.26 17.94
CA GLU A 401 -21.42 -18.03 19.06
C GLU A 401 -20.29 -18.84 19.68
N ILE A 402 -20.10 -18.74 21.00
CA ILE A 402 -19.09 -19.52 21.71
C ILE A 402 -19.60 -20.94 21.88
N ILE A 403 -18.86 -21.92 21.36
CA ILE A 403 -19.23 -23.33 21.41
C ILE A 403 -18.55 -24.05 22.56
N GLN A 404 -17.26 -23.76 22.76
CA GLN A 404 -16.46 -24.43 23.77
C GLN A 404 -15.52 -23.44 24.45
N THR A 405 -15.42 -23.58 25.77
CA THR A 405 -14.45 -22.90 26.62
C THR A 405 -13.53 -23.94 27.26
N ALA A 406 -12.30 -23.56 27.54
CA ALA A 406 -11.35 -24.32 28.36
C ALA A 406 -10.96 -23.44 29.55
N ASP A 407 -10.41 -24.01 30.63
CA ASP A 407 -10.27 -23.40 31.96
C ASP A 407 -9.78 -21.93 32.00
N ASN A 408 -9.04 -21.48 30.97
CA ASN A 408 -8.46 -20.13 30.89
C ASN A 408 -8.97 -19.28 29.70
N GLY A 409 -10.01 -19.70 28.97
CA GLY A 409 -10.53 -18.91 27.84
C GLY A 409 -11.50 -19.61 26.89
N VAL A 410 -11.75 -18.98 25.75
CA VAL A 410 -12.57 -19.51 24.67
C VAL A 410 -11.72 -20.42 23.79
N LYS A 411 -12.22 -21.63 23.51
CA LYS A 411 -11.54 -22.62 22.68
C LYS A 411 -12.08 -22.65 21.26
N THR A 412 -13.41 -22.59 21.10
CA THR A 412 -14.03 -22.70 19.78
C THR A 412 -15.22 -21.79 19.66
N VAL A 413 -15.30 -21.06 18.54
CA VAL A 413 -16.48 -20.27 18.15
C VAL A 413 -17.08 -20.79 16.87
N ARG A 414 -18.40 -20.65 16.75
CA ARG A 414 -19.15 -20.84 15.52
C ARG A 414 -19.48 -19.49 14.91
N ILE A 415 -19.22 -19.34 13.62
CA ILE A 415 -19.60 -18.18 12.85
C ILE A 415 -20.61 -18.60 11.80
N ILE A 416 -21.71 -17.84 11.71
CA ILE A 416 -22.69 -17.99 10.65
C ILE A 416 -22.38 -16.94 9.58
N PRO A 417 -21.85 -17.32 8.40
CA PRO A 417 -21.56 -16.36 7.35
C PRO A 417 -22.85 -15.63 6.98
N ARG A 418 -22.85 -14.29 7.08
CA ARG A 418 -23.99 -13.52 6.59
C ARG A 418 -24.13 -13.80 5.10
N PRO A 419 -25.31 -14.17 4.59
CA PRO A 419 -25.50 -14.27 3.15
C PRO A 419 -25.19 -12.91 2.55
N THR A 420 -24.17 -12.84 1.69
CA THR A 420 -23.80 -11.65 0.93
C THR A 420 -25.07 -11.11 0.27
N ARG A 421 -25.53 -9.92 0.70
CA ARG A 421 -26.61 -9.21 0.03
C ARG A 421 -26.18 -9.00 -1.42
N ARG A 422 -26.77 -9.76 -2.36
CA ARG A 422 -26.64 -9.48 -3.78
C ARG A 422 -27.00 -8.00 -3.99
N PRO A 423 -26.19 -7.21 -4.71
CA PRO A 423 -26.57 -5.85 -5.06
C PRO A 423 -27.90 -5.93 -5.81
N ARG A 424 -28.90 -5.18 -5.33
CA ARG A 424 -30.15 -5.01 -6.08
C ARG A 424 -29.80 -4.45 -7.45
N ARG A 425 -30.19 -5.18 -8.50
CA ARG A 425 -30.09 -4.73 -9.89
C ARG A 425 -30.87 -3.45 -10.11
#